data_AF-A0A3S2V5T7-F1
#
_entry.id   AF-A0A3S2V5T7-F1
#
_cell.length_a   1.000
_cell.length_b   1.000
_cell.length_c   1.000
_cell.angle_alpha   90.00
_cell.angle_beta   90.00
_cell.angle_gamma   90.00
#
_symmetry.space_group_name_H-M   'P 1'
#
loop_
_entity.id
_entity.type
_entity.pdbx_description
1 polymer ?
#
loop_
_entity_poly.entity_id
_entity_poly.type
_entity_poly.pdbx_seq_one_letter_code
_entity_poly.pdbx_strand_id
1 'polypeptide(L)' 'MESNQQTRPGIGELAMDNARDRMGVVMGEIGGRVQMRPIRGGVEWDAVPANVVPLSARKELSARLAVKNGNRRVGL' A
#
# COMPACT_ATOMS: atom_id res chain seq x y z
N MET A 1 25.92 8.79 6.98
CA MET A 1 25.21 9.29 5.78
C MET A 1 24.14 8.26 5.45
N GLU A 2 23.02 8.30 6.14
CA GLU A 2 21.90 7.39 5.84
C GLU A 2 21.12 7.99 4.68
N SER A 3 21.24 7.35 3.53
CA SER A 3 20.46 7.64 2.33
C SER A 3 18.97 7.47 2.65
N ASN A 4 18.31 8.56 3.08
CA ASN A 4 16.85 8.70 3.10
C ASN A 4 16.31 8.85 1.66
N GLN A 5 16.78 7.98 0.77
CA GLN A 5 16.16 7.80 -0.53
C GLN A 5 14.77 7.27 -0.19
N GLN A 6 13.78 8.16 -0.23
CA GLN A 6 12.38 7.80 -0.39
C GLN A 6 12.29 7.09 -1.74
N THR A 7 12.75 5.85 -1.76
CA THR A 7 12.66 4.95 -2.88
C THR A 7 11.18 4.71 -3.04
N ARG A 8 10.66 5.13 -4.19
CA ARG A 8 9.28 4.83 -4.58
C ARG A 8 9.03 3.35 -4.29
N PRO A 9 7.91 2.99 -3.66
CA PRO A 9 7.67 1.62 -3.23
C PRO A 9 7.80 0.69 -4.43
N GLY A 10 8.60 -0.36 -4.24
CA GLY A 10 8.84 -1.37 -5.26
C GLY A 10 7.60 -2.21 -5.55
N ILE A 11 7.62 -2.88 -6.70
CA ILE A 11 6.57 -3.85 -7.04
C ILE A 11 6.54 -4.96 -5.99
N GLY A 12 5.36 -5.23 -5.45
CA GLY A 12 5.14 -6.17 -4.34
C GLY A 12 5.20 -5.53 -2.96
N GLU A 13 5.60 -4.27 -2.84
CA GLU A 13 5.64 -3.56 -1.56
C GLU A 13 4.30 -2.92 -1.19
N LEU A 14 4.14 -2.70 0.11
CA LEU A 14 2.96 -2.10 0.71
C LEU A 14 3.07 -0.58 0.70
N ALA A 15 2.09 0.08 0.10
CA ALA A 15 2.06 1.53 -0.02
C ALA A 15 0.66 2.09 0.29
N MET A 16 0.63 3.37 0.64
CA MET A 16 -0.59 4.12 0.89
C MET A 16 -0.82 5.10 -0.26
N ASP A 17 -1.99 5.01 -0.88
CA ASP A 17 -2.50 6.02 -1.79
C ASP A 17 -3.19 7.11 -0.96
N ASN A 18 -2.50 8.23 -0.74
CA ASN A 18 -3.03 9.37 0.02
C ASN A 18 -4.23 10.02 -0.67
N ALA A 19 -4.35 9.94 -1.99
CA ALA A 19 -5.47 10.56 -2.70
C ALA A 19 -6.80 9.83 -2.42
N ARG A 20 -6.71 8.53 -2.08
CA ARG A 20 -7.87 7.67 -1.80
C ARG A 20 -7.95 7.22 -0.35
N ASP A 21 -7.02 7.68 0.49
CA ASP A 21 -6.78 7.20 1.85
C ASP A 21 -6.82 5.66 1.96
N ARG A 22 -6.16 4.99 0.99
CA ARG A 22 -6.28 3.53 0.82
C ARG A 22 -4.91 2.86 0.76
N MET A 23 -4.76 1.78 1.52
CA MET A 23 -3.55 0.95 1.50
C MET A 23 -3.67 -0.20 0.50
N GLY A 24 -2.59 -0.47 -0.22
CA GLY A 24 -2.52 -1.54 -1.21
C GLY A 24 -1.10 -2.03 -1.46
N VAL A 25 -0.99 -3.11 -2.20
CA VAL A 25 0.28 -3.64 -2.70
C VAL A 25 0.52 -3.06 -4.09
N VAL A 26 1.72 -2.54 -4.35
CA VAL A 26 2.12 -2.05 -5.67
C VAL A 26 2.25 -3.22 -6.64
N MET A 27 1.57 -3.14 -7.77
CA MET A 27 1.59 -4.15 -8.84
C MET A 27 2.58 -3.84 -9.93
N GLY A 28 2.79 -2.56 -10.20
CA GLY A 28 3.56 -2.09 -11.34
C GLY A 28 3.25 -0.63 -11.61
N GLU A 29 4.02 -0.03 -12.51
CA GLU A 29 3.74 1.29 -13.05
C GLU A 29 3.45 1.14 -14.55
N ILE A 30 2.27 1.59 -15.01
CA ILE A 30 1.84 1.49 -16.40
C ILE A 30 1.31 2.87 -16.82
N GLY A 31 1.84 3.42 -17.92
CA GLY A 31 1.39 4.71 -18.44
C GLY A 31 1.55 5.88 -17.46
N GLY A 32 2.56 5.83 -16.58
CA GLY A 32 2.80 6.85 -15.55
C GLY A 32 1.85 6.78 -14.35
N ARG A 33 1.10 5.68 -14.20
CA ARG A 33 0.27 5.40 -13.03
C ARG A 33 0.75 4.15 -12.32
N VAL A 34 0.69 4.18 -11.00
CA VAL A 34 1.00 3.01 -10.16
C VAL A 34 -0.25 2.17 -10.02
N GLN A 35 -0.24 0.95 -10.53
CA GLN A 35 -1.31 0.02 -10.29
C GLN A 35 -1.16 -0.55 -8.88
N MET A 36 -2.23 -0.48 -8.08
CA MET A 36 -2.26 -0.96 -6.70
C MET A 36 -3.41 -1.95 -6.53
N ARG A 37 -3.17 -3.00 -5.73
CA ARG A 37 -4.21 -3.96 -5.35
C ARG A 37 -4.53 -3.91 -3.86
N PRO A 38 -5.79 -4.12 -3.43
CA PRO A 38 -6.11 -4.18 -2.02
C PRO A 38 -5.50 -5.43 -1.37
N ILE A 39 -5.05 -5.31 -0.12
CA ILE A 39 -4.39 -6.41 0.62
C ILE A 39 -5.34 -7.58 0.87
N ARG A 40 -6.64 -7.31 1.03
CA ARG A 40 -7.69 -8.31 1.27
C ARG A 40 -8.33 -8.87 -0.02
N GLY A 41 -7.79 -8.54 -1.18
CA GLY A 41 -8.44 -8.77 -2.47
C GLY A 41 -9.52 -7.73 -2.77
N GLY A 42 -9.99 -7.72 -4.02
CA GLY A 42 -10.93 -6.73 -4.55
C GLY A 42 -10.41 -6.06 -5.82
N VAL A 43 -11.03 -4.94 -6.18
CA VAL A 43 -10.74 -4.22 -7.43
C VAL A 43 -9.41 -3.49 -7.34
N GLU A 44 -8.52 -3.78 -8.29
CA GLU A 44 -7.26 -3.03 -8.49
C GLU A 44 -7.56 -1.60 -8.93
N TRP A 45 -6.68 -0.66 -8.59
CA TRP A 45 -6.86 0.74 -8.97
C TRP A 45 -5.54 1.40 -9.37
N ASP A 46 -5.65 2.40 -10.23
CA ASP A 46 -4.53 3.23 -10.64
C ASP A 46 -4.37 4.42 -9.70
N ALA A 47 -3.23 4.49 -9.04
CA ALA A 47 -2.80 5.58 -8.20
C ALA A 47 -1.81 6.50 -8.92
N VAL A 48 -1.82 7.77 -8.54
CA VAL A 48 -0.83 8.73 -9.03
C VAL A 48 0.46 8.50 -8.27
N PRO A 49 1.63 8.29 -8.92
CA PRO A 49 2.88 7.98 -8.25
C PRO A 49 3.25 8.99 -7.16
N ALA A 50 2.93 10.26 -7.35
CA ALA A 50 3.17 11.33 -6.38
C ALA A 50 2.36 11.18 -5.07
N ASN A 51 1.24 10.45 -5.10
CA ASN A 51 0.37 10.22 -3.95
C ASN A 51 0.62 8.84 -3.30
N VAL A 52 1.44 7.99 -3.93
CA VAL A 52 1.80 6.66 -3.42
C VAL A 52 3.02 6.80 -2.53
N VAL A 53 2.81 6.67 -1.23
CA VAL A 53 3.88 6.75 -0.24
C VAL A 53 4.24 5.36 0.30
N PRO A 54 5.54 5.03 0.42
CA PRO A 54 5.96 3.78 1.02
C PRO A 54 5.59 3.77 2.51
N LEU A 55 5.13 2.62 3.01
CA LEU A 55 4.88 2.45 4.44
C LEU A 55 6.20 2.15 5.14
N SER A 56 6.50 2.86 6.23
CA SER A 56 7.64 2.49 7.09
C SER A 56 7.44 1.06 7.61
N ALA A 57 8.51 0.29 7.83
CA ALA A 57 8.44 -1.11 8.25
C ALA A 57 7.48 -1.37 9.44
N ARG A 58 7.41 -0.43 10.39
CA ARG A 58 6.46 -0.49 11.53
C ARG A 58 5.00 -0.30 11.13
N LYS A 59 4.71 0.58 10.17
CA LYS A 59 3.38 0.76 9.59
C LYS A 59 3.00 -0.44 8.71
N GLU A 60 3.95 -0.99 7.95
CA GLU A 60 3.71 -2.20 7.17
C GLU A 60 3.32 -3.38 8.08
N LEU A 61 4.10 -3.65 9.12
CA LEU A 61 3.78 -4.70 10.10
C LEU A 61 2.41 -4.49 10.72
N SER A 62 2.09 -3.24 11.12
CA SER A 62 0.78 -2.89 11.68
C SER A 62 -0.36 -3.08 10.67
N ALA A 63 -0.15 -2.75 9.39
CA ALA A 63 -1.14 -2.95 8.33
C ALA A 63 -1.38 -4.44 8.07
N ARG A 64 -0.32 -5.25 7.97
CA ARG A 64 -0.45 -6.71 7.83
C ARG A 64 -1.13 -7.34 9.05
N LEU A 65 -0.84 -6.85 10.25
CA LEU A 65 -1.54 -7.25 11.48
C LEU A 65 -3.00 -6.79 11.49
N ALA A 66 -3.34 -5.59 11.01
CA ALA A 66 -4.72 -5.11 10.89
C ALA A 66 -5.51 -5.90 9.83
N VAL A 67 -4.87 -6.35 8.76
CA VAL A 67 -5.46 -7.27 7.78
C VAL A 67 -5.73 -8.63 8.41
N LYS A 68 -4.81 -9.13 9.24
CA LYS A 68 -5.01 -10.38 9.98
C LYS A 68 -6.06 -10.25 11.10
N ASN A 69 -6.11 -9.11 11.78
CA ASN A 69 -6.97 -8.88 12.96
C ASN A 69 -8.38 -8.39 12.59
N GLY A 70 -8.55 -7.67 11.48
CA GLY A 70 -9.89 -7.29 11.01
C GLY A 70 -10.72 -8.47 10.48
N ASN A 71 -10.14 -9.69 10.44
CA ASN A 71 -10.89 -10.93 10.27
C ASN A 71 -11.57 -11.42 11.58
N ARG A 72 -11.41 -10.69 12.70
CA ARG A 72 -12.02 -10.97 14.02
C ARG A 72 -12.96 -9.86 14.51
N ARG A 73 -13.62 -9.13 13.61
CA ARG A 73 -14.73 -8.23 14.00
C ARG A 73 -15.86 -8.26 12.98
N VAL A 74 -16.47 -9.42 12.83
CA VAL A 74 -17.93 -9.49 12.65
C VAL A 74 -18.42 -10.64 13.53
N GLY A 75 -18.56 -10.31 14.80
CA GLY A 75 -19.25 -11.10 15.80
C GLY A 75 -20.23 -10.13 16.45
N LEU A 76 -21.33 -9.90 15.75
CA LEU A 76 -22.58 -9.38 16.30
C LEU A 76 -23.64 -10.41 15.94
#